data_AF-A0A242Z347-F1
#
_entry.id   AF-A0A242Z347-F1
#
_cell.length_a   1.000
_cell.length_b   1.000
_cell.length_c   1.000
_cell.angle_alpha   90.00
_cell.angle_beta   90.00
_cell.angle_gamma   90.00
#
_symmetry.space_group_name_H-M   'P 1'
#
loop_
_entity.id
_entity.type
_entity.pdbx_description
1 polymer ?
#
loop_
_entity_poly.entity_id
_entity_poly.type
_entity_poly.pdbx_seq_one_letter_code
_entity_poly.pdbx_strand_id
1 'polypeptide(L)'
;MITLNEMIEKCEENLWLKSGALEDAIAELDYQFNLIHCDSIEQFIQYMKQGNWSIRQGFALQNLLFVNQINAGDEWWTIRKKKDGNLIAFESISFQSMIERMGEGPVAVYIKFLLDDRDPFEVMKEAL
;
A
#
# COMPACT_ATOMS: atom_id res chain seq x y z
N MET A 1 10.26 -11.04 -0.83
CA MET A 1 9.37 -10.38 0.15
C MET A 1 9.86 -8.95 0.36
N ILE A 2 8.95 -8.00 0.57
CA ILE A 2 9.29 -6.61 0.92
C ILE A 2 9.59 -6.57 2.42
N THR A 3 10.70 -5.94 2.81
CA THR A 3 11.11 -5.84 4.22
C THR A 3 10.70 -4.50 4.83
N LEU A 4 10.68 -4.41 6.16
CA LEU A 4 10.43 -3.16 6.86
C LEU A 4 11.51 -2.11 6.53
N ASN A 5 12.77 -2.51 6.43
CA ASN A 5 13.86 -1.58 6.08
C ASN A 5 13.68 -1.03 4.66
N GLU A 6 13.32 -1.87 3.69
CA GLU A 6 13.03 -1.43 2.32
C GLU A 6 11.84 -0.44 2.28
N MET A 7 10.81 -0.67 3.10
CA MET A 7 9.70 0.27 3.26
C MET A 7 10.16 1.60 3.86
N ILE A 8 10.95 1.56 4.94
CA ILE A 8 11.48 2.77 5.61
C ILE A 8 12.33 3.57 4.63
N GLU A 9 13.32 2.95 3.99
CA GLU A 9 14.19 3.59 3.00
C GLU A 9 13.37 4.26 1.89
N LYS A 10 12.31 3.58 1.41
CA LYS A 10 11.43 4.17 0.39
C LYS A 10 10.57 5.32 0.93
N CYS A 11 10.14 5.25 2.18
CA CYS A 11 9.37 6.32 2.83
C CYS A 11 10.22 7.57 3.10
N GLU A 12 11.53 7.43 3.30
CA GLU A 12 12.44 8.58 3.46
C GLU A 12 12.53 9.45 2.19
N GLU A 13 12.20 8.89 1.01
CA GLU A 13 12.08 9.65 -0.23
C GLU A 13 10.76 10.45 -0.33
N ASN A 14 9.78 10.14 0.53
CA ASN A 14 8.44 10.74 0.50
C ASN A 14 8.32 11.85 1.55
N LEU A 15 8.00 13.07 1.10
CA LEU A 15 7.95 14.26 1.94
C LEU A 15 6.96 14.19 3.11
N TRP A 16 5.90 13.37 3.00
CA TRP A 16 4.88 13.20 4.04
C TRP A 16 5.16 12.03 4.98
N LEU A 17 5.96 11.05 4.56
CA LEU A 17 6.19 9.82 5.30
C LEU A 17 7.57 9.74 5.96
N LYS A 18 8.56 10.49 5.47
CA LYS A 18 9.93 10.49 5.99
C LYS A 18 9.97 10.81 7.49
N SER A 19 11.03 10.35 8.16
CA SER A 19 11.25 10.67 9.57
C SER A 19 11.28 12.18 9.80
N GLY A 20 10.59 12.64 10.84
CA GLY A 20 10.44 14.06 11.18
C GLY A 20 9.50 14.85 10.27
N ALA A 21 8.71 14.17 9.42
CA ALA A 21 7.66 14.82 8.64
C ALA A 21 6.41 15.19 9.46
N LEU A 22 6.22 14.57 10.62
CA LEU A 22 5.08 14.89 11.49
C LEU A 22 5.36 16.17 12.26
N GLU A 23 4.38 17.07 12.30
CA GLU A 23 4.51 18.37 12.96
C GLU A 23 4.66 18.24 14.48
N ASP A 24 4.09 17.18 15.08
CA ASP A 24 4.12 16.91 16.50
C ASP A 24 5.18 15.84 16.84
N ALA A 25 6.10 16.19 17.75
CA ALA A 25 7.15 15.30 18.22
C ALA A 25 6.60 14.07 18.96
N ILE A 26 5.42 14.16 19.59
CA ILE A 26 4.77 13.00 20.22
C ILE A 26 4.24 12.07 19.13
N ALA A 27 3.55 12.61 18.12
CA ALA A 27 3.10 11.84 16.97
C ALA A 27 4.26 11.13 16.23
N GLU A 28 5.43 11.78 16.13
CA GLU A 28 6.63 11.17 15.55
C GLU A 28 7.16 9.96 16.34
N LEU A 29 6.99 9.95 17.67
CA LEU A 29 7.35 8.83 18.54
C LEU A 29 6.29 7.72 18.53
N ASP A 30 5.01 8.10 18.49
CA ASP A 30 3.87 7.18 18.56
C ASP A 30 3.61 6.47 17.22
N TYR A 31 3.87 7.13 16.10
CA TYR A 31 3.62 6.62 14.75
C TYR A 31 4.91 6.23 14.04
N GLN A 32 5.55 5.20 14.59
CA GLN A 32 6.70 4.56 13.97
C GLN A 32 6.28 3.75 12.73
N PHE A 33 7.25 3.47 11.87
CA PHE A 33 7.05 2.58 10.73
C PHE A 33 6.71 1.16 11.20
N ASN A 34 5.62 0.62 10.68
CA ASN A 34 5.19 -0.74 10.95
C ASN A 34 4.81 -1.44 9.64
N LEU A 35 5.09 -2.73 9.51
CA LEU A 35 4.79 -3.50 8.30
C LEU A 35 4.10 -4.80 8.68
N ILE A 36 2.92 -5.02 8.11
CA ILE A 36 2.18 -6.28 8.18
C ILE A 36 2.27 -6.97 6.82
N HIS A 37 2.63 -8.24 6.81
CA HIS A 37 2.57 -9.08 5.61
C HIS A 37 1.20 -9.73 5.51
N CYS A 38 0.53 -9.52 4.38
CA CYS A 38 -0.71 -10.19 4.05
C CYS A 38 -0.41 -11.46 3.25
N ASP A 39 -0.94 -12.59 3.72
CA ASP A 39 -0.83 -13.89 3.07
C ASP A 39 -1.80 -14.02 1.88
N SER A 40 -2.88 -13.23 1.87
CA SER A 40 -3.88 -13.24 0.79
C SER A 40 -4.52 -11.86 0.54
N ILE A 41 -5.19 -11.74 -0.62
CA ILE A 41 -5.97 -10.57 -0.98
C ILE A 41 -7.14 -10.38 -0.01
N GLU A 42 -7.78 -11.47 0.40
CA GLU A 42 -8.89 -11.45 1.35
C GLU A 42 -8.46 -10.89 2.70
N GLN A 43 -7.28 -11.30 3.19
CA GLN A 43 -6.72 -10.77 4.44
C GLN A 43 -6.40 -9.27 4.32
N PHE A 44 -5.78 -8.87 3.21
CA PHE A 44 -5.52 -7.45 2.93
C PHE A 44 -6.83 -6.65 2.95
N ILE A 45 -7.87 -7.12 2.25
CA ILE A 45 -9.19 -6.46 2.22
C ILE A 45 -9.79 -6.35 3.63
N GLN A 46 -9.68 -7.38 4.48
CA GLN A 46 -10.18 -7.27 5.85
C GLN A 46 -9.44 -6.21 6.67
N TYR A 47 -8.12 -6.05 6.50
CA TYR A 47 -7.39 -4.94 7.13
C TYR A 47 -7.85 -3.57 6.62
N MET A 48 -8.05 -3.43 5.30
CA MET A 48 -8.53 -2.16 4.73
C MET A 48 -9.94 -1.81 5.23
N LYS A 49 -10.81 -2.79 5.48
CA LYS A 49 -12.14 -2.58 6.07
C LYS A 49 -12.09 -2.14 7.54
N GLN A 50 -11.11 -2.59 8.30
CA GLN A 50 -10.98 -2.23 9.71
C GLN A 50 -10.76 -0.72 9.89
N GLY A 51 -9.98 -0.11 8.99
CA GLY A 51 -9.66 1.32 9.02
C GLY A 51 -8.91 1.76 10.28
N ASN A 52 -8.86 3.08 10.51
CA ASN A 52 -8.20 3.70 11.67
C ASN A 52 -6.72 3.31 11.83
N TRP A 53 -6.01 3.15 10.71
CA TRP A 53 -4.59 2.83 10.71
C TRP A 53 -3.75 4.08 10.93
N SER A 54 -2.63 3.93 11.63
CA SER A 54 -1.69 5.04 11.79
C SER A 54 -1.07 5.43 10.44
N ILE A 55 -0.59 6.67 10.34
CA ILE A 55 0.36 7.00 9.27
C ILE A 55 1.58 6.08 9.36
N ARG A 56 2.23 5.78 8.22
CA ARG A 56 3.39 4.86 8.10
C ARG A 56 3.09 3.40 8.45
N GLN A 57 1.82 3.03 8.67
CA GLN A 57 1.41 1.64 8.65
C GLN A 57 1.51 1.13 7.21
N GLY A 58 2.34 0.10 7.03
CA GLY A 58 2.54 -0.63 5.79
C GLY A 58 1.79 -1.95 5.76
N PHE A 59 1.27 -2.30 4.60
CA PHE A 59 0.81 -3.65 4.28
C PHE A 59 1.55 -4.14 3.04
N ALA A 60 2.21 -5.29 3.14
CA ALA A 60 2.85 -5.95 2.00
C ALA A 60 2.01 -7.12 1.52
N LEU A 61 1.76 -7.19 0.21
CA LEU A 61 1.10 -8.29 -0.46
C LEU A 61 1.94 -8.68 -1.68
N GLN A 62 2.65 -9.81 -1.58
CA GLN A 62 3.58 -10.28 -2.61
C GLN A 62 4.63 -9.22 -3.02
N ASN A 63 4.49 -8.63 -4.21
CA ASN A 63 5.35 -7.58 -4.77
C ASN A 63 4.77 -6.17 -4.59
N LEU A 64 3.62 -6.01 -3.93
CA LEU A 64 3.01 -4.73 -3.63
C LEU A 64 3.22 -4.34 -2.16
N LEU A 65 3.38 -3.05 -1.93
CA LEU A 65 3.46 -2.41 -0.64
C LEU A 65 2.49 -1.22 -0.64
N PHE A 66 1.68 -1.11 0.39
CA PHE A 66 0.72 -0.05 0.62
C PHE A 66 1.09 0.65 1.92
N VAL A 67 1.42 1.94 1.89
CA VAL A 67 1.79 2.70 3.09
C VAL A 67 0.77 3.81 3.34
N ASN A 68 0.14 3.80 4.51
CA ASN A 68 -0.85 4.83 4.84
C ASN A 68 -0.19 6.22 4.96
N GLN A 69 -0.73 7.19 4.24
CA GLN A 69 -0.25 8.57 4.19
C GLN A 69 -0.99 9.50 5.15
N ILE A 70 -2.17 9.11 5.62
CA ILE A 70 -3.01 9.95 6.48
C ILE A 70 -3.32 9.19 7.77
N ASN A 71 -2.94 9.76 8.91
CA ASN A 71 -3.22 9.17 10.20
C ASN A 71 -4.73 8.98 10.40
N ALA A 72 -5.16 7.77 10.80
CA ALA A 72 -6.55 7.33 10.88
C ALA A 72 -7.36 7.45 9.57
N GLY A 73 -6.70 7.73 8.44
CA GLY A 73 -7.32 7.90 7.13
C GLY A 73 -7.25 6.63 6.25
N ASP A 74 -7.68 6.81 5.01
CA ASP A 74 -7.74 5.78 3.96
C ASP A 74 -7.07 6.31 2.69
N GLU A 75 -5.76 6.57 2.76
CA GLU A 75 -4.99 7.02 1.59
C GLU A 75 -3.65 6.29 1.55
N TRP A 76 -3.57 5.29 0.67
CA TRP A 76 -2.50 4.31 0.66
C TRP A 76 -1.54 4.55 -0.48
N TRP A 77 -0.32 4.98 -0.15
CA TRP A 77 0.77 5.11 -1.11
C TRP A 77 1.16 3.73 -1.62
N THR A 78 0.91 3.50 -2.91
CA THR A 78 1.03 2.18 -3.50
C THR A 78 2.34 2.05 -4.27
N ILE A 79 3.11 1.03 -3.90
CA ILE A 79 4.48 0.79 -4.32
C ILE A 79 4.60 -0.63 -4.83
N ARG A 80 5.34 -0.82 -5.92
CA ARG A 80 5.66 -2.14 -6.46
C ARG A 80 7.16 -2.42 -6.39
N LYS A 81 7.51 -3.61 -5.91
CA LYS A 81 8.85 -4.18 -6.02
C LYS A 81 9.02 -4.87 -7.37
N LYS A 82 9.93 -4.36 -8.20
CA LYS A 82 10.32 -4.94 -9.48
C LYS A 82 11.28 -6.13 -9.27
N LYS A 83 11.49 -6.93 -10.32
CA LYS A 83 12.36 -8.13 -10.29
C LYS A 83 13.82 -7.81 -9.99
N ASP A 84 14.27 -6.61 -10.35
CA ASP A 84 15.60 -6.08 -10.05
C ASP A 84 15.73 -5.55 -8.61
N GLY A 85 14.66 -5.61 -7.81
CA GLY A 85 14.62 -5.14 -6.43
C GLY A 85 14.11 -3.71 -6.27
N ASN A 86 13.98 -2.94 -7.35
CA ASN A 86 13.59 -1.53 -7.27
C ASN A 86 12.14 -1.37 -6.77
N LEU A 87 11.94 -0.42 -5.84
CA LEU A 87 10.62 -0.01 -5.36
C LEU A 87 10.12 1.21 -6.12
N ILE A 88 9.04 1.03 -6.88
CA ILE A 88 8.44 2.08 -7.72
C ILE A 88 7.04 2.41 -7.20
N ALA A 89 6.84 3.63 -6.73
CA ALA A 89 5.54 4.16 -6.39
C ALA A 89 4.78 4.58 -7.66
N PHE A 90 3.46 4.41 -7.70
CA PHE A 90 2.68 4.70 -8.91
C PHE A 90 1.31 5.33 -8.69
N GLU A 91 0.66 5.11 -7.55
CA GLU A 91 -0.62 5.78 -7.24
C GLU A 91 -0.88 5.81 -5.73
N SER A 92 -1.88 6.59 -5.33
CA SER A 92 -2.48 6.54 -3.99
C SER A 92 -3.93 6.06 -4.12
N ILE A 93 -4.33 5.14 -3.24
CA ILE A 93 -5.61 4.42 -3.35
C ILE A 93 -6.35 4.53 -2.02
N SER A 94 -7.66 4.77 -2.06
CA SER A 94 -8.54 4.75 -0.88
C SER A 94 -9.36 3.45 -0.86
N PHE A 95 -8.80 2.39 -0.25
CA PHE A 95 -9.37 1.05 -0.32
C PHE A 95 -10.68 0.92 0.44
N GLN A 96 -10.82 1.52 1.61
CA GLN A 96 -12.07 1.49 2.37
C GLN A 96 -13.20 2.09 1.53
N SER A 97 -12.98 3.25 0.91
CA SER A 97 -13.98 3.88 0.04
C SER A 97 -14.32 3.03 -1.18
N MET A 98 -13.33 2.39 -1.81
CA MET A 98 -13.57 1.48 -2.93
C MET A 98 -14.41 0.26 -2.50
N ILE A 99 -14.10 -0.34 -1.35
CA ILE A 99 -14.82 -1.49 -0.81
C ILE A 99 -16.27 -1.12 -0.50
N GLU A 100 -16.52 0.04 0.10
CA GLU A 100 -17.87 0.53 0.41
C GLU A 100 -18.71 0.76 -0.86
N ARG A 101 -18.10 1.29 -1.92
CA ARG A 101 -18.80 1.67 -3.15
C ARG A 101 -18.98 0.52 -4.14
N MET A 102 -18.00 -0.37 -4.22
CA MET A 102 -17.92 -1.40 -5.27
C MET A 102 -18.04 -2.82 -4.71
N GLY A 103 -17.80 -3.02 -3.41
CA GLY A 103 -17.75 -4.33 -2.77
C GLY A 103 -16.37 -5.00 -2.85
N GLU A 104 -16.17 -6.04 -2.04
CA GLU A 104 -14.90 -6.75 -1.91
C GLU A 104 -14.47 -7.45 -3.20
N GLY A 105 -15.43 -8.00 -3.97
CA GLY A 105 -15.17 -8.74 -5.20
C GLY A 105 -14.44 -7.90 -6.27
N PRO A 106 -14.99 -6.74 -6.68
CA PRO A 106 -14.32 -5.84 -7.62
C PRO A 106 -12.96 -5.35 -7.12
N VAL A 107 -12.82 -5.05 -5.82
CA VAL A 107 -11.53 -4.65 -5.23
C VAL A 107 -10.52 -5.78 -5.30
N ALA A 108 -10.91 -7.03 -5.05
CA ALA A 108 -10.03 -8.18 -5.20
C ALA A 108 -9.56 -8.37 -6.65
N VAL A 109 -10.42 -8.13 -7.64
CA VAL A 109 -10.05 -8.16 -9.07
C VAL A 109 -9.04 -7.05 -9.39
N TYR A 110 -9.27 -5.84 -8.88
CA TYR A 110 -8.35 -4.73 -9.07
C TYR A 110 -6.98 -5.01 -8.43
N ILE A 111 -6.93 -5.57 -7.21
CA ILE A 111 -5.66 -5.96 -6.59
C ILE A 111 -4.96 -7.06 -7.40
N LYS A 112 -5.67 -8.04 -7.96
CA LYS A 112 -5.08 -9.03 -8.87
C LYS A 112 -4.45 -8.37 -10.10
N PHE A 113 -5.13 -7.38 -10.67
CA PHE A 113 -4.59 -6.57 -11.76
C PHE A 113 -3.32 -5.80 -11.33
N LEU A 114 -3.31 -5.22 -10.12
CA LEU A 114 -2.12 -4.58 -9.57
C LEU A 114 -0.97 -5.57 -9.29
N LEU A 115 -1.25 -6.83 -8.96
CA LEU A 115 -0.19 -7.83 -8.74
C LEU A 115 0.50 -8.23 -10.05
N ASP A 116 -0.24 -8.18 -11.17
CA ASP A 116 0.29 -8.46 -12.50
C ASP A 116 1.35 -7.41 -12.88
N ASP A 117 2.57 -7.86 -13.14
CA ASP A 117 3.71 -7.03 -13.49
C ASP A 117 3.90 -6.84 -15.00
N ARG A 118 3.02 -7.46 -15.80
CA ARG A 118 2.95 -7.26 -17.24
C ARG A 118 2.39 -5.88 -17.57
N ASP A 119 2.72 -5.41 -18.77
CA ASP A 119 2.16 -4.16 -19.28
C ASP A 119 0.63 -4.29 -19.41
N PRO A 120 -0.17 -3.36 -18.86
CA PRO A 120 -1.63 -3.40 -18.94
C PRO A 120 -2.17 -3.53 -20.37
N PHE A 121 -1.50 -2.94 -21.35
CA PHE A 121 -1.88 -3.05 -22.76
C PHE A 121 -1.61 -4.44 -23.32
N GLU A 122 -0.59 -5.14 -22.84
CA GLU A 122 -0.34 -6.53 -23.22
C GLU A 122 -1.39 -7.46 -22.61
N VAL A 123 -1.76 -7.24 -21.34
CA VAL A 123 -2.84 -8.00 -20.68
C VAL A 123 -4.18 -7.79 -21.40
N MET A 124 -4.47 -6.56 -21.82
CA MET A 124 -5.70 -6.25 -22.55
C MET A 124 -5.77 -6.88 -23.95
N LYS A 125 -4.63 -7.05 -24.63
CA LYS A 125 -4.59 -7.72 -25.95
C LYS A 125 -4.94 -9.20 -25.86
N GLU A 126 -4.62 -9.86 -24.75
CA GLU A 126 -4.93 -11.29 -24.55
C GLU A 126 -6.42 -11.55 -24.22
N ALA A 127 -7.17 -10.51 -23.87
CA ALA A 127 -8.58 -10.59 -23.47
C ALA A 127 -9.57 -10.30 -24.63
N LEU A 128 -9.08 -9.98 -25.82
CA LEU A 128 -9.84 -9.68 -27.05
C LEU A 128 -9.64 -10.78 -28.10
#